data_AF-A0A1A8J1B9-F1
#
_entry.id   AF-A0A1A8J1B9-F1
#
_cell.length_a   1.000
_cell.length_b   1.000
_cell.length_c   1.000
_cell.angle_alpha   90.00
_cell.angle_beta   90.00
_cell.angle_gamma   90.00
#
_symmetry.space_group_name_H-M   'P 1'
#
loop_
_entity.id
_entity.type
_entity.pdbx_description
1 polymer ?
#
loop_
_entity_poly.entity_id
_entity_poly.type
_entity_poly.pdbx_seq_one_letter_code
_entity_poly.pdbx_strand_id
1 'polypeptide(L)' 'LRPRAWNMVEHNVMVEGKEAPGPLFDFGLLMFHCGKMLFQHKSGPFFYLSKVESFIEARLWNRIFVWTQE' A
#
# COMPACT_ATOMS: atom_id res chain seq x y z
N LEU A 1 -4.24 2.71 -8.48
CA LEU A 1 -4.27 1.25 -8.21
C LEU A 1 -5.23 0.96 -7.06
N ARG A 2 -5.94 -0.16 -7.10
CA ARG A 2 -6.72 -0.67 -5.95
C ARG A 2 -5.95 -1.84 -5.32
N PRO A 3 -5.19 -1.63 -4.22
CA PRO A 3 -4.56 -2.74 -3.51
C PRO A 3 -5.63 -3.70 -2.97
N ARG A 4 -5.21 -4.93 -2.64
CA ARG A 4 -6.04 -5.90 -1.89
C ARG A 4 -6.53 -5.31 -0.55
N ALA A 5 -7.57 -5.91 0.03
CA ALA A 5 -8.11 -5.50 1.33
C ALA A 5 -7.27 -6.04 2.50
N TRP A 6 -7.44 -5.46 3.70
CA TRP A 6 -6.69 -5.84 4.92
C TRP A 6 -6.78 -7.31 5.31
N ASN A 7 -7.87 -7.99 4.96
CA ASN A 7 -8.07 -9.40 5.23
C ASN A 7 -7.39 -10.35 4.22
N MET A 8 -6.62 -9.82 3.26
CA MET A 8 -5.93 -10.62 2.25
C MET A 8 -4.41 -10.63 2.51
N VAL A 9 -3.79 -11.78 2.25
CA VAL A 9 -2.36 -12.01 2.45
C VAL A 9 -1.65 -12.27 1.11
N GLU A 10 -0.33 -12.08 1.08
CA GLU A 10 0.53 -12.51 -0.01
C GLU A 10 1.26 -13.81 0.37
N HIS A 11 0.80 -14.93 -0.20
CA HIS A 11 1.26 -16.27 0.17
C HIS A 11 2.71 -16.57 -0.21
N ASN A 12 3.28 -15.81 -1.16
CA ASN A 12 4.62 -16.08 -1.69
C ASN A 12 5.72 -15.26 -1.01
N VAL A 13 5.37 -14.42 -0.02
CA VAL A 13 6.31 -13.50 0.62
C VAL A 13 6.20 -13.60 2.12
N MET A 14 7.35 -13.88 2.75
CA MET A 14 7.46 -14.08 4.19
C MET A 14 8.33 -12.99 4.81
N VAL A 15 7.87 -12.39 5.90
CA VAL A 15 8.63 -11.45 6.74
C VAL A 15 8.62 -12.02 8.16
N GLU A 16 9.81 -12.33 8.68
CA GLU A 16 9.96 -12.94 10.02
C GLU A 16 9.09 -14.18 10.23
N GLY A 17 8.96 -15.01 9.18
CA GLY A 17 8.15 -16.24 9.23
C GLY A 17 6.64 -16.04 9.15
N LYS A 18 6.15 -14.83 8.83
CA LYS A 18 4.72 -14.55 8.59
C LYS A 18 4.49 -14.09 7.16
N GLU A 19 3.37 -14.50 6.57
CA GLU A 19 2.94 -14.00 5.26
C GLU A 19 2.77 -12.48 5.30
N ALA A 20 3.24 -11.81 4.24
CA ALA A 20 3.11 -10.36 4.13
C ALA A 20 1.64 -9.96 3.92
N PRO A 21 1.19 -8.81 4.48
CA PRO A 21 -0.15 -8.29 4.18
C PRO A 21 -0.26 -7.94 2.68
N GLY A 22 -1.25 -8.51 2.00
CA GLY A 22 -1.52 -8.28 0.59
C GLY A 22 -1.62 -6.79 0.21
N PRO A 23 -2.38 -5.94 0.94
CA PRO A 23 -2.43 -4.50 0.68
C PRO A 23 -1.06 -3.81 0.71
N LEU A 24 -0.19 -4.19 1.66
CA LEU A 24 1.13 -3.58 1.78
C LEU A 24 2.05 -4.03 0.66
N PHE A 25 1.94 -5.29 0.24
CA PHE A 25 2.70 -5.82 -0.90
C PHE A 25 2.34 -5.08 -2.19
N ASP A 26 1.04 -4.96 -2.50
CA ASP A 26 0.56 -4.28 -3.71
C ASP A 26 0.92 -2.78 -3.71
N PHE A 27 0.72 -2.11 -2.58
CA PHE A 27 1.08 -0.71 -2.39
C PHE A 27 2.59 -0.49 -2.52
N GLY A 28 3.38 -1.29 -1.82
CA GLY A 28 4.83 -1.16 -1.74
C GLY A 28 5.50 -1.32 -3.11
N LEU A 29 5.11 -2.35 -3.88
CA LEU A 29 5.65 -2.55 -5.23
C LEU A 29 5.34 -1.37 -6.16
N LEU A 30 4.10 -0.87 -6.15
CA LEU A 30 3.75 0.27 -7.00
C LEU A 30 4.49 1.55 -6.59
N MET A 31 4.55 1.85 -5.29
CA MET A 31 5.24 3.04 -4.81
C MET A 31 6.73 3.01 -5.13
N PHE A 32 7.38 1.87 -4.87
CA PHE A 32 8.80 1.70 -5.10
C PHE A 32 9.16 1.84 -6.59
N HIS A 33 8.41 1.21 -7.49
CA HIS A 33 8.74 1.21 -8.91
C HIS A 33 8.22 2.45 -9.66
N CYS A 34 7.03 2.96 -9.31
CA CYS A 34 6.35 3.99 -10.10
C CYS A 34 6.26 5.35 -9.41
N GLY A 35 6.35 5.41 -8.07
CA GLY A 35 6.07 6.63 -7.31
C GLY A 35 6.88 7.85 -7.77
N LYS A 36 8.20 7.68 -7.92
CA LYS A 36 9.10 8.75 -8.38
C LYS A 36 8.83 9.17 -9.83
N MET A 37 8.59 8.21 -10.73
CA MET A 37 8.29 8.47 -12.14
C MET A 37 6.97 9.24 -12.29
N LEU A 38 5.93 8.84 -11.54
CA LEU A 38 4.65 9.53 -11.54
C LEU A 38 4.80 10.99 -11.09
N PHE A 39 5.54 11.22 -10.01
CA PHE A 39 5.85 12.57 -9.51
C PHE A 39 6.57 13.43 -10.56
N GLN A 40 7.60 12.88 -11.21
CA GLN A 40 8.35 13.58 -12.27
C GLN A 40 7.46 13.99 -13.44
N HIS A 41 6.44 13.18 -13.76
CA HIS A 41 5.45 13.47 -14.79
C HIS A 41 4.27 14.32 -14.29
N LYS A 42 4.39 14.98 -13.12
CA LYS A 42 3.33 15.81 -12.51
C LYS A 42 2.02 15.06 -12.33
N SER A 43 2.12 13.75 -12.10
CA SER A 43 1.02 12.88 -11.72
C SER A 43 1.28 12.32 -10.32
N GLY A 44 0.28 11.67 -9.74
CA GLY A 44 0.38 11.08 -8.41
C GLY A 44 0.25 9.56 -8.47
N PRO A 45 0.90 8.83 -7.54
CA PRO A 45 0.42 7.51 -7.21
C PRO A 45 -0.94 7.63 -6.50
N PHE A 46 -2.02 7.49 -7.26
CA PHE A 46 -3.39 7.52 -6.74
C PHE A 46 -3.89 6.12 -6.38
N PHE A 47 -4.42 5.97 -5.17
CA PHE A 47 -4.90 4.70 -4.63
C PHE A 47 -6.40 4.71 -4.36
N TYR A 48 -7.06 3.59 -4.67
CA TYR A 48 -8.44 3.32 -4.30
C TYR A 48 -8.44 2.27 -3.18
N LEU A 49 -8.72 2.67 -1.95
CA LEU A 49 -8.61 1.78 -0.79
C LEU A 49 -9.87 0.91 -0.65
N SER A 50 -9.71 -0.41 -0.72
CA SER A 50 -10.84 -1.35 -0.70
C SER A 50 -11.22 -1.78 0.71
N LYS A 51 -12.54 -1.90 0.99
CA LYS A 51 -13.11 -2.50 2.20
C LYS A 51 -12.53 -1.92 3.50
N VAL A 52 -12.41 -0.60 3.56
CA VAL A 52 -12.10 0.09 4.81
C VAL A 52 -13.36 0.08 5.68
N GLU A 53 -13.29 -0.52 6.86
CA GLU A 53 -14.45 -0.71 7.75
C GLU A 53 -14.48 0.32 8.89
N SER A 54 -13.37 1.00 9.16
CA SER A 54 -13.28 2.01 10.22
C SER A 54 -12.34 3.17 9.91
N PHE A 55 -12.52 4.28 10.63
CA PHE A 55 -11.59 5.42 10.54
C PHE A 55 -10.17 5.08 11.04
N ILE A 56 -10.02 4.02 11.85
CA ILE A 56 -8.72 3.56 12.35
C ILE A 56 -7.90 2.96 11.20
N GLU A 57 -8.54 2.19 10.32
CA GLU A 57 -7.89 1.65 9.13
C GLU A 57 -7.51 2.75 8.13
N ALA A 58 -8.36 3.78 7.96
CA ALA A 58 -8.01 4.96 7.17
C ALA A 58 -6.79 5.69 7.77
N ARG A 59 -6.72 5.81 9.11
CA ARG A 59 -5.56 6.37 9.81
C ARG A 59 -4.31 5.51 9.64
N LEU A 60 -4.43 4.19 9.63
CA LEU A 60 -3.33 3.27 9.36
C LEU A 60 -2.77 3.49 7.95
N TRP A 61 -3.65 3.56 6.93
CA TRP A 61 -3.24 3.90 5.56
C TRP A 61 -2.51 5.25 5.50
N ASN A 62 -3.03 6.28 6.17
CA ASN A 62 -2.36 7.57 6.21
C ASN A 62 -0.96 7.49 6.83
N ARG A 63 -0.79 6.70 7.91
CA ARG A 63 0.54 6.48 8.52
C ARG A 63 1.51 5.82 7.55
N ILE A 64 1.05 4.82 6.79
CA ILE A 64 1.85 4.15 5.76
C ILE A 64 2.24 5.14 4.65
N PHE A 65 1.31 5.98 4.19
CA PHE A 65 1.59 6.98 3.16
C PHE A 65 2.63 8.00 3.61
N VAL A 66 2.47 8.55 4.81
CA VAL A 66 3.44 9.51 5.37
C VAL A 66 4.82 8.87 5.50
N TRP A 67 4.89 7.65 6.05
CA TRP A 67 6.15 6.92 6.16
C TRP A 67 6.83 6.66 4.81
N THR A 68 6.04 6.45 3.74
CA THR A 68 6.58 6.19 2.40
C THR A 68 7.03 7.47 1.67
N GLN A 69 6.62 8.65 2.15
CA GLN A 69 6.96 9.93 1.54
C GLN A 69 8.30 10.50 2.03
N GLU A 70 8.77 10.02 3.18
CA GLU A 70 10.10 10.33 3.74
C GLU A 70 11.21 9.60 2.97
#